data_AF-A0A962A260-F1
#
_entry.id   AF-A0A962A260-F1
#
_cell.length_a   1.000
_cell.length_b   1.000
_cell.length_c   1.000
_cell.angle_alpha   90.00
_cell.angle_beta   90.00
_cell.angle_gamma   90.00
#
_symmetry.space_group_name_H-M   'P 1'
#
loop_
_entity.id
_entity.type
_entity.pdbx_description
1 polymer ?
#
loop_
_entity_poly.entity_id
_entity_poly.type
_entity_poly.pdbx_seq_one_letter_code
_entity_poly.pdbx_strand_id
1 'polypeptide(L)'
;MLCLFQSPQNRAEKLAQAGHSYFQQTQAEDLQSASEGYLLSLARNTLLRSVRLNASDVRSWRALAEIFEREGRFDAARQAEEIAAHLSGQGPEDKPHSDIRLARARVFSF
;
A
#
# COMPACT_ATOMS: atom_id res chain seq x y z
N MET A 1 32.50 6.10 6.19
CA MET A 1 31.88 5.20 7.20
C MET A 1 30.46 4.92 6.72
N LEU A 2 30.26 3.80 6.02
CA LEU A 2 29.09 3.49 5.17
C LEU A 2 28.22 2.41 5.84
N CYS A 3 27.23 2.78 6.66
CA CYS A 3 26.25 1.83 7.22
C CYS A 3 24.82 2.40 7.36
N LEU A 4 24.40 3.36 6.51
CA LEU A 4 23.02 3.88 6.53
C LEU A 4 22.18 3.48 5.31
N PHE A 5 22.72 2.68 4.39
CA PHE A 5 22.11 2.49 3.06
C PHE A 5 21.08 1.36 2.92
N GLN A 6 20.74 0.63 3.99
CA GLN A 6 19.80 -0.50 3.91
C GLN A 6 18.85 -0.61 5.11
N SER A 7 18.39 0.51 5.66
CA SER A 7 17.28 0.46 6.61
C SER A 7 16.04 -0.14 5.93
N PRO A 8 15.29 -1.04 6.60
CA PRO A 8 14.09 -1.65 6.04
C PRO A 8 13.05 -0.61 5.57
N GLN A 9 13.06 0.59 6.17
CA GLN A 9 12.28 1.75 5.74
C GLN A 9 12.62 2.23 4.32
N ASN A 10 13.90 2.44 3.99
CA ASN A 10 14.31 2.84 2.62
C ASN A 10 13.92 1.80 1.57
N ARG A 11 13.88 0.51 1.96
CA ARG A 11 13.41 -0.57 1.08
C ARG A 11 11.90 -0.52 0.91
N ALA A 12 11.15 -0.21 1.96
CA ALA A 12 9.70 -0.02 1.91
C ALA A 12 9.33 1.14 0.99
N GLU A 13 9.97 2.30 1.15
CA GLU A 13 9.71 3.50 0.33
C GLU A 13 9.91 3.25 -1.17
N LYS A 14 10.98 2.55 -1.55
CA LYS A 14 11.20 2.18 -2.96
C LYS A 14 10.11 1.27 -3.50
N LEU A 15 9.59 0.36 -2.68
CA LEU A 15 8.48 -0.52 -3.05
C LEU A 15 7.17 0.26 -3.14
N ALA A 16 6.87 1.14 -2.18
CA ALA A 16 5.73 2.05 -2.25
C ALA A 16 5.77 2.84 -3.56
N GLN A 17 6.90 3.48 -3.83
CA GLN A 17 7.07 4.32 -5.01
C GLN A 17 6.85 3.54 -6.31
N ALA A 18 7.44 2.35 -6.44
CA ALA A 18 7.21 1.49 -7.60
C ALA A 18 5.73 1.09 -7.73
N GLY A 19 5.09 0.69 -6.62
CA GLY A 19 3.66 0.34 -6.60
C GLY A 19 2.77 1.50 -7.04
N HIS A 20 3.05 2.72 -6.57
CA HIS A 20 2.36 3.93 -6.98
C HIS A 20 2.58 4.27 -8.45
N SER A 21 3.81 4.11 -8.96
CA SER A 21 4.09 4.34 -10.38
C SER A 21 3.32 3.36 -11.28
N TYR A 22 3.25 2.08 -10.92
CA TYR A 22 2.42 1.11 -11.65
C TYR A 22 0.94 1.49 -11.61
N PHE A 23 0.44 1.93 -10.46
CA PHE A 23 -0.94 2.36 -10.33
C PHE A 23 -1.25 3.63 -11.15
N GLN A 24 -0.35 4.62 -11.15
CA GLN A 24 -0.51 5.80 -12.00
C GLN A 24 -0.50 5.46 -13.49
N GLN A 25 0.28 4.45 -13.91
CA GLN A 25 0.24 3.96 -15.28
C GLN A 25 -1.14 3.42 -15.64
N THR A 26 -1.83 2.72 -14.72
CA THR A 26 -3.21 2.24 -14.96
C THR A 26 -4.26 3.35 -15.10
N GLN A 27 -3.95 4.58 -14.68
CA GLN A 27 -4.83 5.74 -14.86
C GLN A 27 -4.59 6.47 -16.19
N ALA A 28 -3.51 6.15 -16.91
CA ALA A 28 -3.29 6.67 -18.25
C ALA A 28 -4.24 5.96 -19.23
N GLU A 29 -5.08 6.73 -19.92
CA GLU A 29 -6.32 6.31 -20.60
C GLU A 29 -6.16 5.41 -21.86
N ASP A 30 -5.03 4.72 -22.07
CA ASP A 30 -4.76 3.94 -23.29
C ASP A 30 -4.19 2.53 -23.00
N LEU A 31 -4.72 1.87 -21.96
CA LEU A 31 -4.31 0.52 -21.60
C LEU A 31 -5.38 -0.50 -22.04
N GLN A 32 -4.94 -1.52 -22.76
CA GLN A 32 -5.76 -2.70 -23.02
C GLN A 32 -6.17 -3.35 -21.67
N SER A 33 -7.40 -3.84 -21.58
CA SER A 33 -7.95 -4.40 -20.32
C SER A 33 -7.10 -5.55 -19.74
N ALA A 34 -6.37 -6.28 -20.59
CA ALA A 34 -5.44 -7.32 -20.14
C ALA A 34 -4.17 -6.77 -19.47
N SER A 35 -3.61 -5.67 -19.98
CA SER A 35 -2.44 -5.01 -19.37
C SER A 35 -2.81 -4.24 -18.11
N GLU A 36 -4.04 -3.72 -18.03
CA GLU A 36 -4.56 -3.09 -16.80
C GLU A 36 -4.58 -4.07 -15.62
N GLY A 37 -5.16 -5.26 -15.80
CA GLY A 37 -5.23 -6.26 -14.73
C GLY A 37 -3.85 -6.74 -14.25
N TYR A 38 -2.88 -6.85 -15.16
CA TYR A 38 -1.50 -7.19 -14.82
C TYR A 38 -0.82 -6.08 -14.01
N LEU A 39 -0.98 -4.82 -14.43
CA LEU A 39 -0.41 -3.67 -13.73
C LEU A 39 -1.04 -3.46 -12.34
N LEU A 40 -2.36 -3.62 -12.21
CA LEU A 40 -3.04 -3.59 -10.90
C LEU A 40 -2.51 -4.70 -9.99
N SER A 41 -2.31 -5.90 -10.52
CA SER A 41 -1.75 -7.03 -9.76
C SER A 41 -0.31 -6.79 -9.30
N LEU A 42 0.53 -6.17 -10.16
CA LEU A 42 1.89 -5.76 -9.81
C LEU A 42 1.88 -4.66 -8.76
N ALA A 43 1.08 -3.61 -8.96
CA ALA A 43 0.93 -2.50 -8.03
C ALA A 43 0.52 -3.00 -6.65
N ARG A 44 -0.52 -3.83 -6.58
CA ARG A 44 -1.01 -4.46 -5.34
C ARG A 44 0.09 -5.24 -4.63
N ASN A 45 0.76 -6.17 -5.31
CA ASN A 45 1.80 -6.98 -4.67
C ASN A 45 2.97 -6.13 -4.14
N THR A 46 3.34 -5.10 -4.89
CA THR A 46 4.44 -4.20 -4.53
C THR A 46 4.06 -3.36 -3.31
N LEU A 47 2.86 -2.78 -3.29
CA LEU A 47 2.33 -2.01 -2.16
C LEU A 47 2.11 -2.89 -0.92
N LEU A 48 1.60 -4.11 -1.06
CA LEU A 48 1.47 -5.06 0.05
C LEU A 48 2.84 -5.37 0.69
N ARG A 49 3.88 -5.50 -0.12
CA ARG A 49 5.24 -5.69 0.37
C ARG A 49 5.78 -4.42 1.06
N SER A 50 5.44 -3.24 0.53
CA SER A 50 5.78 -1.97 1.16
C SER A 50 5.15 -1.85 2.54
N VAL A 51 3.83 -2.00 2.67
CA VAL A 51 3.13 -1.87 3.97
C VAL A 51 3.55 -2.95 4.95
N ARG A 52 3.97 -4.13 4.49
CA ARG A 52 4.56 -5.15 5.38
C ARG A 52 5.85 -4.67 6.05
N LEU A 53 6.64 -3.85 5.36
CA LEU A 53 7.90 -3.29 5.84
C LEU A 53 7.71 -1.94 6.56
N ASN A 54 6.77 -1.12 6.08
CA ASN A 54 6.38 0.16 6.66
C ASN A 54 4.86 0.36 6.55
N ALA A 55 4.11 -0.08 7.56
CA ALA A 55 2.65 0.03 7.54
C ALA A 55 2.12 1.38 8.03
N SER A 56 2.99 2.36 8.31
CA SER A 56 2.58 3.74 8.57
C SER A 56 2.36 4.55 7.28
N ASP A 57 2.62 3.97 6.10
CA ASP A 57 2.46 4.67 4.84
C ASP A 57 0.99 4.75 4.40
N VAL A 58 0.36 5.87 4.74
CA VAL A 58 -1.02 6.22 4.34
C VAL A 58 -1.24 6.13 2.84
N ARG A 59 -0.27 6.57 2.03
CA ARG A 59 -0.43 6.59 0.57
C ARG A 59 -0.54 5.17 0.04
N SER A 60 0.32 4.27 0.50
CA SER A 60 0.29 2.85 0.12
C SER A 60 -1.05 2.21 0.47
N TRP A 61 -1.63 2.51 1.63
CA TRP A 61 -2.95 1.99 2.03
C TRP A 61 -4.09 2.51 1.16
N ARG A 62 -4.09 3.80 0.79
CA ARG A 62 -5.10 4.37 -0.12
C ARG A 62 -5.02 3.75 -1.51
N ALA A 63 -3.82 3.64 -2.07
CA ALA A 63 -3.63 3.01 -3.38
C ALA A 63 -4.05 1.53 -3.37
N LEU A 64 -3.82 0.79 -2.27
CA LEU A 64 -4.34 -0.56 -2.12
C LEU A 64 -5.87 -0.61 -2.10
N ALA A 65 -6.52 0.35 -1.45
CA ALA A 65 -7.98 0.42 -1.43
C ALA A 65 -8.55 0.63 -2.83
N GLU A 66 -8.03 1.61 -3.57
CA GLU A 66 -8.46 1.89 -4.95
C GLU A 66 -8.24 0.68 -5.87
N ILE A 67 -7.12 -0.04 -5.73
CA ILE A 67 -6.87 -1.27 -6.50
C ILE A 67 -7.91 -2.35 -6.13
N PHE A 68 -8.22 -2.53 -4.84
CA PHE A 68 -9.24 -3.49 -4.43
C PHE A 68 -10.63 -3.12 -4.93
N GLU A 69 -11.00 -1.84 -5.00
CA GLU A 69 -12.26 -1.41 -5.61
C GLU A 69 -12.32 -1.76 -7.09
N ARG A 70 -11.24 -1.50 -7.85
CA ARG A 70 -11.16 -1.86 -9.28
C ARG A 70 -11.24 -3.37 -9.51
N GLU A 71 -10.78 -4.16 -8.55
CA GLU A 71 -10.89 -5.62 -8.57
C GLU A 71 -12.25 -6.15 -8.07
N GLY A 72 -13.18 -5.26 -7.69
CA GLY A 72 -14.49 -5.62 -7.13
C GLY A 72 -14.43 -6.17 -5.70
N ARG A 73 -13.29 -6.06 -5.02
CA ARG A 73 -13.08 -6.53 -3.64
C ARG A 73 -13.40 -5.42 -2.63
N PHE A 74 -14.65 -4.99 -2.60
CA PHE A 74 -15.10 -3.86 -1.77
C PHE A 74 -14.83 -4.03 -0.27
N ASP A 75 -14.89 -5.25 0.27
CA ASP A 75 -14.59 -5.49 1.70
C ASP A 75 -13.11 -5.28 2.05
N ALA A 76 -12.20 -5.61 1.13
CA ALA A 76 -10.78 -5.36 1.31
C ALA A 76 -10.45 -3.88 1.10
N ALA A 77 -11.12 -3.24 0.14
CA ALA A 77 -11.00 -1.80 -0.11
C ALA A 77 -11.38 -0.98 1.13
N ARG A 78 -12.56 -1.24 1.70
CA ARG A 78 -13.05 -0.57 2.91
C ARG A 78 -12.09 -0.70 4.08
N GLN A 79 -11.56 -1.90 4.32
CA GLN A 79 -10.56 -2.12 5.37
C GLN A 79 -9.27 -1.33 5.14
N ALA A 80 -8.78 -1.28 3.90
CA ALA A 80 -7.59 -0.51 3.57
C ALA A 80 -7.81 1.01 3.73
N GLU A 81 -8.98 1.51 3.36
CA GLU A 81 -9.39 2.91 3.62
C GLU A 81 -9.49 3.23 5.11
N GLU A 82 -10.11 2.35 5.90
CA GLU A 82 -10.21 2.53 7.35
C GLU A 82 -8.82 2.63 7.99
N ILE A 83 -7.88 1.78 7.57
CA ILE A 83 -6.49 1.82 8.02
C ILE A 83 -5.83 3.14 7.59
N ALA A 84 -5.99 3.55 6.33
CA ALA A 84 -5.46 4.80 5.83
C ALA A 84 -6.03 6.03 6.57
N ALA A 85 -7.32 6.03 6.87
CA ALA A 85 -8.01 7.08 7.62
C ALA A 85 -7.53 7.12 9.07
N HIS A 86 -7.36 5.96 9.71
CA HIS A 86 -6.83 5.86 11.06
C HIS A 86 -5.41 6.43 11.15
N LEU A 87 -4.55 6.07 10.19
CA LEU A 87 -3.18 6.57 10.09
C LEU A 87 -3.12 8.07 9.70
N SER A 88 -4.12 8.59 8.97
CA SER A 88 -4.19 10.02 8.65
C SER A 88 -4.70 10.88 9.82
N GLY A 89 -5.60 10.31 10.64
CA GLY A 89 -6.16 10.95 11.82
C GLY A 89 -5.22 10.94 13.04
N GLN A 90 -4.29 10.00 13.07
CA GLN A 90 -3.13 10.04 13.96
C GLN A 90 -2.03 10.85 13.27
N GLY A 91 -1.87 12.13 13.63
CA GLY A 91 -0.75 12.94 13.16
C GLY A 91 0.60 12.25 13.42
N PRO A 92 1.69 12.61 12.72
CA PRO A 92 2.96 11.87 12.68
C PRO A 92 3.69 11.69 14.03
N GLU A 93 3.14 12.20 15.13
CA GLU A 93 3.80 12.25 16.44
C GLU A 93 3.18 11.36 17.52
N ASP A 94 2.04 10.69 17.29
CA ASP A 94 1.41 9.97 18.40
C ASP A 94 0.96 8.54 18.05
N LYS A 95 1.90 7.62 18.37
CA LYS A 95 1.70 6.25 18.88
C LYS A 95 1.67 5.08 17.86
N PRO A 96 1.50 3.84 18.35
CA PRO A 96 2.57 2.96 18.78
C PRO A 96 2.67 1.74 17.83
N HIS A 97 3.78 1.03 17.86
CA HIS A 97 4.04 -0.17 17.05
C HIS A 97 3.00 -1.31 17.16
N SER A 98 1.96 -1.20 18.00
CA SER A 98 0.91 -2.20 18.24
C SER A 98 -0.23 -2.19 17.21
N ASP A 99 -0.77 -1.03 16.83
CA ASP A 99 -1.98 -0.96 15.99
C ASP A 99 -1.68 -1.28 14.51
N ILE A 100 -0.49 -0.92 14.06
CA ILE A 100 0.06 -1.25 12.74
C ILE A 100 0.16 -2.78 12.55
N ARG A 101 0.53 -3.53 13.61
CA ARG A 101 0.60 -4.99 13.54
C ARG A 101 -0.78 -5.62 13.47
N LEU A 102 -1.78 -5.03 14.12
CA LEU A 102 -3.17 -5.48 14.10
C LEU A 102 -3.81 -5.25 12.73
N ALA A 103 -3.57 -4.09 12.12
CA ALA A 103 -3.98 -3.77 10.75
C ALA A 103 -3.37 -4.78 9.74
N ARG A 104 -2.09 -5.09 9.91
CA ARG A 104 -1.39 -6.12 9.12
C ARG A 104 -2.05 -7.50 9.30
N ALA A 105 -2.40 -7.89 10.52
CA ALA A 105 -3.05 -9.17 10.75
C ALA A 105 -4.40 -9.26 10.00
N ARG A 106 -5.25 -8.24 10.11
CA ARG A 106 -6.60 -8.26 9.49
C ARG A 106 -6.58 -8.36 7.97
N VAL A 107 -5.69 -7.62 7.30
CA VAL A 107 -5.63 -7.60 5.83
C VAL A 107 -4.97 -8.86 5.25
N PHE A 108 -4.09 -9.51 6.01
CA PHE A 108 -3.35 -10.70 5.57
C PHE A 108 -3.87 -12.02 6.17
N SER A 109 -4.95 -12.00 6.95
CA SER A 109 -5.69 -13.20 7.36
C SER A 109 -6.64 -13.66 6.25
N PHE A 110 -6.09 -14.30 5.22
CA PHE A 110 -6.81 -15.10 4.23
C PHE A 110 -6.03 -16.37 3.95
#